data_AF-A0A0G0D1E2-F1
#
_entry.id   AF-A0A0G0D1E2-F1
#
_cell.length_a   1.000
_cell.length_b   1.000
_cell.length_c   1.000
_cell.angle_alpha   90.00
_cell.angle_beta   90.00
_cell.angle_gamma   90.00
#
_symmetry.space_group_name_H-M   'P 1'
#
loop_
_entity.id
_entity.type
_entity.pdbx_description
1 polymer ?
#
loop_
_entity_poly.entity_id
_entity_poly.type
_entity_poly.pdbx_seq_one_letter_code
_entity_poly.pdbx_strand_id
1 'polypeptide(L)' 'MEQLPPSVVILIMLLVIWTLPWKIYSLWLAAKHDHKKWFVAIVLLNTIGILEIFYIRKIAKKSWAEVKEDFRDAWNSFK' A
#
# COMPACT_ATOMS: atom_id res chain seq x y z
N MET A 1 1.33 19.57 -28.97
CA MET A 1 1.18 18.82 -27.72
C MET A 1 2.14 19.43 -26.72
N GLU A 2 1.63 20.14 -25.71
CA GLU A 2 2.49 20.73 -24.67
C GLU A 2 3.16 19.58 -23.90
N GLN A 3 4.49 19.48 -23.98
CA GLN A 3 5.23 18.51 -23.18
C GLN A 3 5.10 18.90 -21.72
N LEU A 4 4.68 17.96 -20.88
CA LEU A 4 4.61 18.18 -19.44
C LEU A 4 6.01 18.57 -18.91
N PRO A 5 6.10 19.61 -18.06
CA PRO A 5 7.38 20.02 -17.53
C PRO A 5 8.03 18.87 -16.73
N PRO A 6 9.37 18.67 -16.84
CA PRO A 6 10.06 17.57 -16.17
C PRO A 6 9.82 17.50 -14.64
N SER A 7 9.57 18.64 -14.01
CA SER A 7 9.23 18.74 -12.57
C SER A 7 7.96 17.98 -12.21
N VAL A 8 6.94 17.99 -13.08
CA VAL A 8 5.67 17.28 -12.86
C VAL A 8 5.87 15.77 -12.98
N VAL A 9 6.70 15.32 -13.92
CA VAL A 9 7.01 13.90 -14.10
C VAL A 9 7.73 13.33 -12.87
N ILE A 10 8.69 14.08 -12.31
CA ILE A 10 9.40 13.70 -11.08
C ILE A 10 8.42 13.60 -9.90
N LEU A 11 7.51 14.57 -9.75
CA LEU A 11 6.50 14.57 -8.70
C LEU A 11 5.59 13.32 -8.78
N ILE A 12 5.13 12.96 -9.98
CA ILE A 12 4.31 11.76 -10.19
C ILE A 12 5.10 10.50 -9.83
N MET A 13 6.36 10.38 -10.25
CA MET A 13 7.20 9.22 -9.89
C MET A 13 7.35 9.07 -8.37
N LEU A 14 7.59 10.17 -7.64
CA LEU A 14 7.68 10.15 -6.19
C LEU A 14 6.35 9.71 -5.54
N LEU A 15 5.22 10.20 -6.04
CA LEU A 15 3.90 9.78 -5.55
C LEU A 15 3.63 8.30 -5.84
N VAL A 16 4.01 7.80 -7.01
CA VAL A 16 3.83 6.38 -7.36
C VAL A 16 4.67 5.49 -6.45
N ILE A 17 5.95 5.80 -6.27
CA ILE A 17 6.85 5.04 -5.38
C ILE A 17 6.38 5.12 -3.93
N TRP A 18 5.83 6.25 -3.50
CA TRP A 18 5.28 6.39 -2.16
C TRP A 18 4.02 5.56 -1.96
N THR A 19 3.09 5.57 -2.90
CA THR A 19 1.74 5.00 -2.73
C THR A 19 1.65 3.51 -3.01
N LEU A 20 2.39 3.02 -4.01
CA LEU A 20 2.34 1.61 -4.42
C LEU A 20 2.66 0.63 -3.28
N PRO A 21 3.73 0.83 -2.47
CA PRO A 21 4.05 -0.09 -1.39
C PRO A 21 2.93 -0.20 -0.35
N TRP A 22 2.34 0.93 0.07
CA TRP A 22 1.23 0.94 1.03
C TRP A 22 -0.02 0.26 0.47
N LYS A 23 -0.31 0.51 -0.81
CA LYS A 23 -1.47 -0.07 -1.50
C LYS A 23 -1.37 -1.58 -1.65
N ILE A 24 -0.22 -2.07 -2.12
CA ILE A 24 0.03 -3.51 -2.27
C ILE A 24 -0.02 -4.21 -0.91
N TYR A 25 0.66 -3.68 0.10
CA TYR A 25 0.72 -4.30 1.42
C TYR A 25 -0.65 -4.33 2.11
N SER A 26 -1.41 -3.23 2.06
CA SER A 26 -2.75 -3.18 2.65
C SER A 26 -3.73 -4.15 1.98
N LEU A 27 -3.66 -4.31 0.65
CA LEU A 27 -4.45 -5.31 -0.07
C LEU A 27 -4.04 -6.74 0.27
N TRP A 28 -2.74 -7.04 0.32
CA TRP A 28 -2.24 -8.35 0.73
C TRP A 28 -2.68 -8.72 2.14
N LEU A 29 -2.61 -7.75 3.06
CA LEU A 29 -3.04 -7.92 4.44
C LEU A 29 -4.56 -8.09 4.56
N ALA A 30 -5.35 -7.38 3.76
CA ALA A 30 -6.80 -7.55 3.69
C ALA A 30 -7.21 -8.90 3.12
N ALA A 31 -6.50 -9.41 2.13
CA ALA A 31 -6.72 -10.76 1.60
C ALA A 31 -6.35 -11.83 2.64
N LYS A 32 -5.21 -11.69 3.33
CA LYS A 32 -4.74 -12.65 4.36
C LYS A 32 -5.70 -12.76 5.56
N HIS A 33 -6.36 -11.67 5.94
CA HIS A 33 -7.29 -11.62 7.07
C HIS A 33 -8.78 -11.70 6.67
N ASP A 34 -9.08 -12.01 5.41
CA ASP A 34 -10.44 -12.06 4.85
C ASP A 34 -11.29 -10.78 5.09
N HIS A 35 -10.64 -9.61 5.13
CA HIS A 35 -11.29 -8.32 5.31
C HIS A 35 -11.91 -7.79 4.00
N LYS A 36 -12.89 -8.52 3.45
CA LYS A 36 -13.50 -8.26 2.11
C LYS A 36 -13.99 -6.82 1.92
N LYS A 37 -14.63 -6.23 2.92
CA LYS A 37 -15.11 -4.84 2.86
C LYS A 37 -13.96 -3.84 2.71
N TRP A 38 -12.86 -4.06 3.42
CA TRP A 38 -11.68 -3.20 3.37
C TRP A 38 -10.87 -3.40 2.10
N PHE A 39 -10.80 -4.63 1.59
CA PHE A 39 -10.21 -4.91 0.28
C PHE A 39 -10.89 -4.06 -0.82
N VAL A 40 -12.22 -4.07 -0.87
CA VAL A 40 -12.98 -3.26 -1.84
C VAL A 40 -12.77 -1.76 -1.60
N ALA A 41 -12.77 -1.31 -0.35
CA ALA A 41 -12.54 0.10 -0.01
C ALA A 41 -11.17 0.59 -0.49
N ILE A 42 -10.09 -0.18 -0.27
CA ILE A 42 -8.72 0.17 -0.68
C ILE A 42 -8.56 0.18 -2.21
N VAL A 43 -9.26 -0.71 -2.92
CA VAL A 43 -9.22 -0.72 -4.39
C VAL A 43 -9.91 0.52 -4.96
N LEU A 44 -11.09 0.87 -4.43
CA LEU A 44 -11.89 1.98 -4.95
C LEU A 44 -11.37 3.36 -4.50
N LEU A 45 -10.85 3.47 -3.29
CA LEU A 45 -10.38 4.72 -2.72
C LEU A 45 -8.88 4.90 -2.95
N ASN A 46 -8.51 5.78 -3.88
CA ASN A 46 -7.11 6.17 -4.11
C ASN A 46 -6.72 7.34 -3.20
N THR A 47 -6.46 7.08 -1.92
CA THR A 47 -6.14 8.12 -0.92
C THR A 47 -4.65 8.41 -0.75
N ILE A 48 -3.83 8.11 -1.77
CA ILE A 48 -2.38 8.36 -1.75
C ILE A 48 -1.70 7.74 -0.50
N GLY A 49 -2.11 6.53 -0.11
CA GLY A 49 -1.50 5.80 1.02
C GLY A 49 -2.09 6.10 2.41
N ILE A 50 -2.94 7.12 2.57
CA ILE A 50 -3.47 7.51 3.89
C ILE A 50 -4.44 6.47 4.44
N LEU A 51 -5.43 6.03 3.65
CA LEU A 51 -6.39 4.99 4.04
C LEU A 51 -5.70 3.66 4.30
N GLU A 52 -4.69 3.36 3.50
CA GLU A 52 -3.89 2.15 3.59
C GLU A 52 -3.13 2.08 4.91
N ILE A 53 -2.44 3.17 5.29
CA ILE A 53 -1.75 3.28 6.60
C ILE A 53 -2.76 3.22 7.75
N PHE A 54 -3.91 3.90 7.60
CA PHE A 54 -4.99 3.84 8.60
C PHE A 54 -5.49 2.41 8.80
N TYR A 55 -5.76 1.69 7.71
CA TYR A 55 -6.20 0.31 7.74
C TYR A 55 -5.18 -0.59 8.46
N ILE A 56 -3.89 -0.46 8.13
CA ILE A 56 -2.81 -1.26 8.75
C ILE A 56 -2.78 -1.02 10.27
N ARG A 57 -2.84 0.24 10.72
CA ARG A 57 -2.76 0.59 12.15
C ARG A 57 -4.03 0.28 12.94
N LYS A 58 -5.22 0.56 12.39
CA LYS A 58 -6.48 0.52 13.15
C LYS A 58 -7.25 -0.77 12.98
N ILE A 59 -7.27 -1.32 11.77
CA ILE A 59 -8.07 -2.50 11.44
C ILE A 59 -7.22 -3.75 11.59
N ALA A 60 -6.07 -3.79 10.91
CA ALA A 60 -5.16 -4.93 11.03
C ALA A 60 -4.36 -4.91 12.34
N LYS A 61 -4.32 -3.77 13.05
CA LYS A 61 -3.64 -3.59 14.34
C LYS A 61 -2.17 -4.04 14.33
N LYS A 62 -1.51 -3.98 13.17
CA LYS A 62 -0.13 -4.40 12.97
C LYS A 62 0.83 -3.30 13.38
N SER A 63 1.85 -3.66 14.15
CA SER A 63 3.00 -2.81 14.44
C SER A 63 4.02 -2.82 13.28
N TRP A 64 4.89 -1.80 13.21
CA TRP A 64 5.96 -1.75 12.21
C TRP A 64 6.90 -2.97 12.25
N ALA A 65 7.08 -3.58 13.43
CA ALA A 65 7.87 -4.79 13.60
C ALA A 65 7.21 -5.99 12.89
N GLU A 66 5.90 -6.17 13.09
CA GLU A 66 5.13 -7.24 12.44
C GLU A 66 4.99 -7.03 10.94
N VAL A 67 4.89 -5.77 10.48
CA VAL A 67 4.91 -5.44 9.05
C VAL A 67 6.21 -5.92 8.42
N LYS A 68 7.35 -5.63 9.06
CA LYS A 68 8.67 -6.05 8.58
C LYS A 68 8.81 -7.58 8.58
N GLU A 69 8.26 -8.24 9.58
CA GLU A 69 8.24 -9.71 9.68
C GLU A 69 7.39 -10.34 8.57
N ASP A 70 6.17 -9.85 8.35
CA ASP A 70 5.31 -10.28 7.25
C ASP A 70 6.01 -10.16 5.88
N PHE A 71 6.75 -9.07 5.64
CA PHE A 71 7.53 -8.89 4.41
C PHE A 71 8.67 -9.90 4.29
N ARG A 72 9.38 -10.17 5.40
CA ARG A 72 10.44 -11.19 5.45
C ARG A 72 9.87 -12.57 5.14
N ASP A 73 8.73 -12.91 5.73
CA ASP A 73 8.07 -14.19 5.54
C ASP A 73 7.54 -14.34 4.11
N ALA A 74 6.97 -13.27 3.54
CA ALA A 74 6.57 -13.23 2.15
C ALA A 74 7.76 -13.52 1.23
N TRP A 75 8.91 -12.88 1.46
CA TRP A 75 10.12 -13.13 0.68
C TRP A 75 10.62 -14.58 0.80
N ASN A 76 10.60 -15.14 2.02
CA ASN A 76 10.98 -16.53 2.25
C ASN A 76 10.04 -17.53 1.56
N SER A 77 8.77 -17.19 1.37
CA SER A 77 7.81 -18.06 0.66
C SER A 77 8.06 -18.17 -0.85
N PHE A 78 8.79 -17.21 -1.44
CA PHE A 78 9.17 -17.23 -2.85
C PHE A 78 10.55 -17.85 -3.11
N LYS A 79 11.29 -18.17 -2.05
CA LYS A 79 12.59 -18.84 -2.11
C LYS A 79 12.41 -20.35 -1.97
#